data_AF-A0A4Z1KM36-F1
#
_entry.id   AF-A0A4Z1KM36-F1
#
_cell.length_a   1.000
_cell.length_b   1.000
_cell.length_c   1.000
_cell.angle_alpha   90.00
_cell.angle_beta   90.00
_cell.angle_gamma   90.00
#
_symmetry.space_group_name_H-M   'P 1'
#
loop_
_entity.id
_entity.type
_entity.pdbx_description
1 polymer ?
#
loop_
_entity_poly.entity_id
_entity_poly.type
_entity_poly.pdbx_seq_one_letter_code
_entity_poly.pdbx_strand_id
1 'polypeptide(L)'
;MAGISKTLRKSVTQARVEEAVPVQARDVDIDHWVSDIASSPATQTYVGRPARYPIMSDISTISSDEPNSMFTTDQFRPTCVSYMYLIPTCLDLFLEHIYPIMPLVHMPTLRASINRPLEMHEKNLLYSLCAITSTHMSGKSILAPGPPSWEVAGRFFLDECIMIRQAYDFIEDKSLSAVISSYFVSTAFFELNQSRKSWYYLREAMTMAQDIGLHEEHKYSGLHPAEELCRRRTFWILYVTERSFAILRHKPLTFSKTPALPSSLHDYESPEIHSGFMHLVQSYHLLDSSFVDSWNEASDAPVSTLTYTALQQQLNLPHPSHLSLTTIQKADILVTQQWLRLIVWQSSMRQGLLSSTAVDESMTFRYPLNIAHSLLSVISSVPIASIEVHGMGIFEKIFEIGNSMVDVMQVYGSQIPHEIYGICQDPFDMFVRTLSQTPNSQRQYAALLLAKVTEKPEIQRFSHNLTKVLSINTVPGSIESNANLVPNSSEPRWKGSIVGELESDDDAVLRVDKERHGQTDKNLINGMASSTTRSGNIIIRGSEAFMLQAPE
;
A
#
# COMPACT_ATOMS: atom_id res chain seq x y z
N MET A 1 32.08 -71.36 -8.08
CA MET A 1 32.84 -72.11 -9.11
C MET A 1 32.74 -71.37 -10.42
N ALA A 2 33.86 -71.35 -11.16
CA ALA A 2 34.15 -70.56 -12.34
C ALA A 2 33.37 -70.93 -13.62
N GLY A 3 33.50 -70.08 -14.65
CA GLY A 3 33.33 -70.47 -16.07
C GLY A 3 32.35 -69.58 -16.84
N ILE A 4 32.77 -68.50 -17.50
CA ILE A 4 33.38 -68.42 -18.86
C ILE A 4 32.38 -68.70 -20.01
N SER A 5 31.98 -67.59 -20.64
CA SER A 5 31.87 -67.30 -22.10
C SER A 5 31.84 -68.44 -23.12
N LYS A 6 30.86 -68.40 -24.04
CA LYS A 6 31.11 -68.59 -25.49
C LYS A 6 29.98 -68.04 -26.39
N THR A 7 30.44 -67.22 -27.33
CA THR A 7 29.82 -66.54 -28.47
C THR A 7 29.55 -67.50 -29.65
N LEU A 8 28.59 -67.18 -30.55
CA LEU A 8 28.65 -67.26 -32.04
C LEU A 8 27.22 -66.98 -32.60
N ARG A 9 26.96 -65.83 -33.26
CA ARG A 9 27.05 -65.52 -34.73
C ARG A 9 26.02 -66.30 -35.57
N LYS A 10 25.38 -65.79 -36.63
CA LYS A 10 25.23 -64.48 -37.33
C LYS A 10 24.29 -64.72 -38.55
N SER A 11 23.86 -63.63 -39.19
CA SER A 11 23.39 -63.44 -40.59
C SER A 11 21.87 -63.35 -40.79
N VAL A 12 21.22 -62.25 -41.23
CA VAL A 12 21.47 -61.04 -42.08
C VAL A 12 20.54 -61.07 -43.30
N THR A 13 19.70 -60.04 -43.45
CA THR A 13 19.38 -59.26 -44.68
C THR A 13 18.42 -58.11 -44.28
N GLN A 14 18.86 -56.83 -44.22
CA GLN A 14 18.85 -55.78 -45.28
C GLN A 14 17.43 -55.19 -45.49
N ALA A 15 17.07 -53.90 -45.51
CA ALA A 15 17.66 -52.55 -45.55
C ALA A 15 16.67 -51.61 -44.77
N ARG A 16 16.93 -50.36 -44.39
CA ARG A 16 17.28 -49.16 -45.18
C ARG A 16 17.50 -48.01 -44.17
N VAL A 17 18.45 -47.14 -44.46
CA VAL A 17 18.85 -45.98 -43.66
C VAL A 17 17.86 -44.83 -43.89
N GLU A 18 17.32 -44.26 -42.82
CA GLU A 18 16.81 -42.88 -42.77
C GLU A 18 17.53 -42.17 -41.61
N GLU A 19 18.15 -41.03 -41.92
CA GLU A 19 18.92 -40.19 -41.00
C GLU A 19 18.00 -39.55 -39.95
N ALA A 20 18.31 -39.78 -38.67
CA ALA A 20 17.68 -39.08 -37.55
C ALA A 20 18.47 -37.80 -37.24
N VAL A 21 17.78 -36.66 -37.31
CA VAL A 21 18.22 -35.33 -36.87
C VAL A 21 18.56 -35.36 -35.37
N PRO A 22 19.64 -34.70 -34.89
CA PRO A 22 19.97 -34.70 -33.47
C PRO A 22 18.94 -33.84 -32.70
N VAL A 23 18.24 -34.47 -31.75
CA VAL A 23 17.42 -33.78 -30.75
C VAL A 23 18.35 -32.98 -29.84
N GLN A 24 18.28 -31.66 -29.93
CA GLN A 24 18.89 -30.76 -28.95
C GLN A 24 18.28 -31.06 -27.58
N ALA A 25 19.13 -31.34 -26.59
CA ALA A 25 18.74 -31.38 -25.19
C ALA A 25 18.17 -30.01 -24.83
N ARG A 26 16.85 -29.93 -24.63
CA ARG A 26 16.21 -28.77 -24.01
C ARG A 26 16.47 -28.90 -22.51
N ASP A 27 17.09 -27.87 -21.92
CA ASP A 27 17.15 -27.71 -20.47
C ASP A 27 15.72 -27.80 -19.92
N VAL A 28 15.49 -28.82 -19.09
CA VAL A 28 14.20 -29.02 -18.44
C VAL A 28 14.21 -28.16 -17.18
N ASP A 29 13.56 -27.01 -17.26
CA ASP A 29 13.31 -26.15 -16.11
C ASP A 29 12.29 -26.83 -15.18
N ILE A 30 12.69 -27.06 -13.93
CA ILE A 30 11.87 -27.68 -12.89
C ILE A 30 10.60 -26.86 -12.61
N ASP A 31 10.65 -25.55 -12.83
CA ASP A 31 9.54 -24.64 -12.54
C ASP A 31 8.32 -24.88 -13.46
N HIS A 32 8.53 -25.47 -14.64
CA HIS A 32 7.45 -25.76 -15.59
C HIS A 32 6.60 -26.97 -15.15
N TRP A 33 7.19 -27.95 -14.45
CA TRP A 33 6.52 -29.21 -14.07
C TRP A 33 5.53 -29.03 -12.92
N VAL A 34 5.78 -28.08 -12.02
CA VAL A 34 4.90 -27.83 -10.87
C VAL A 34 3.58 -27.18 -11.31
N SER A 35 3.57 -26.50 -12.47
CA SER A 35 2.40 -25.77 -12.98
C SER A 35 1.41 -26.66 -13.75
N ASP A 36 1.90 -27.67 -14.49
CA ASP A 36 1.07 -28.43 -15.44
C ASP A 36 0.25 -29.57 -14.81
N ILE A 37 0.51 -29.97 -13.55
CA ILE A 37 -0.28 -31.00 -12.85
C ILE A 37 -1.62 -30.44 -12.32
N ALA A 38 -1.84 -29.12 -12.36
CA ALA A 38 -3.04 -28.48 -11.84
C ALA A 38 -4.20 -28.34 -12.86
N SER A 39 -4.05 -28.78 -14.12
CA SER A 39 -5.10 -28.65 -15.13
C SER A 39 -5.57 -30.00 -15.69
N SER A 40 -6.55 -30.62 -15.03
CA SER A 40 -7.42 -31.62 -15.64
C SER A 40 -8.86 -31.10 -15.62
N PRO A 41 -9.60 -31.13 -16.76
CA PRO A 41 -10.86 -30.42 -16.89
C PRO A 41 -12.02 -31.28 -16.36
N ALA A 42 -12.62 -30.86 -15.25
CA ALA A 42 -13.96 -31.30 -14.87
C ALA A 42 -14.98 -30.28 -15.39
N THR A 43 -15.65 -30.64 -16.48
CA THR A 43 -16.71 -29.87 -17.12
C THR A 43 -17.92 -29.75 -16.17
N GLN A 44 -18.18 -28.56 -15.62
CA GLN A 44 -19.49 -28.20 -15.08
C GLN A 44 -19.98 -26.91 -15.77
N THR A 45 -21.03 -27.07 -16.56
CA THR A 45 -21.79 -26.01 -17.21
C THR A 45 -22.51 -25.15 -16.17
N TYR A 46 -21.99 -23.95 -15.90
CA TYR A 46 -22.76 -22.86 -15.28
C TYR A 46 -23.23 -21.90 -16.36
N VAL A 47 -24.55 -21.73 -16.44
CA VAL A 47 -25.23 -20.80 -17.32
C VAL A 47 -24.89 -19.37 -16.89
N GLY A 48 -24.38 -18.57 -17.83
CA GLY A 48 -23.76 -17.28 -17.58
C GLY A 48 -24.70 -16.22 -16.99
N ARG A 49 -24.24 -15.57 -15.92
CA ARG A 49 -24.58 -14.18 -15.60
C ARG A 49 -23.61 -13.25 -16.33
N PRO A 50 -24.03 -12.06 -16.79
CA PRO A 50 -23.11 -11.10 -17.39
C PRO A 50 -22.08 -10.67 -16.33
N ALA A 51 -20.80 -10.83 -16.67
CA ALA A 51 -19.69 -10.36 -15.86
C ALA A 51 -19.85 -8.85 -15.60
N ARG A 52 -20.10 -8.47 -14.35
CA ARG A 52 -19.89 -7.08 -13.92
C ARG A 52 -18.40 -6.89 -13.81
N TYR A 53 -17.80 -6.25 -14.81
CA TYR A 53 -16.39 -5.88 -14.79
C TYR A 53 -16.10 -5.00 -13.56
N PRO A 54 -15.10 -5.33 -12.72
CA PRO A 54 -14.72 -4.47 -11.62
C PRO A 54 -14.07 -3.20 -12.17
N ILE A 55 -14.55 -2.03 -11.76
CA ILE A 55 -13.97 -0.72 -12.15
C ILE A 55 -12.63 -0.44 -11.43
N MET A 56 -12.20 -1.28 -10.48
CA MET A 56 -11.03 -0.95 -9.63
C MET A 56 -10.04 -2.10 -9.36
N SER A 57 -10.16 -3.27 -10.02
CA SER A 57 -9.12 -4.31 -9.95
C SER A 57 -7.87 -3.96 -10.79
N ASP A 58 -8.02 -3.08 -11.77
CA ASP A 58 -7.00 -2.82 -12.79
C ASP A 58 -5.79 -2.02 -12.26
N ILE A 59 -5.89 -1.38 -11.08
CA ILE A 59 -4.76 -0.63 -10.52
C ILE A 59 -3.70 -1.57 -9.93
N SER A 60 -4.09 -2.78 -9.51
CA SER A 60 -3.11 -3.80 -9.09
C SER A 60 -2.27 -4.33 -10.25
N THR A 61 -2.75 -4.21 -11.49
CA THR A 61 -2.05 -4.66 -12.71
C THR A 61 -1.35 -3.52 -13.46
N ILE A 62 -1.60 -2.25 -13.13
CA ILE A 62 -0.96 -1.08 -13.78
C ILE A 62 0.31 -0.59 -13.03
N SER A 63 0.69 -1.22 -11.91
CA SER A 63 2.05 -1.07 -11.35
C SER A 63 3.04 -1.89 -12.17
N SER A 64 3.43 -1.37 -13.34
CA SER A 64 4.60 -1.80 -14.09
C SER A 64 5.84 -1.80 -13.19
N ASP A 65 6.46 -2.97 -13.06
CA ASP A 65 7.69 -3.27 -12.30
C ASP A 65 7.66 -2.89 -10.81
N GLU A 66 7.25 -3.83 -9.94
CA GLU A 66 7.89 -3.90 -8.61
C GLU A 66 9.40 -3.81 -8.91
N PRO A 67 10.16 -2.88 -8.32
CA PRO A 67 11.60 -2.90 -8.52
C PRO A 67 12.06 -4.28 -8.08
N ASN A 68 12.50 -5.09 -9.05
CA ASN A 68 13.15 -6.37 -8.84
C ASN A 68 14.43 -6.05 -8.07
N SER A 69 14.28 -5.83 -6.77
CA SER A 69 15.35 -5.94 -5.83
C SER A 69 15.58 -7.44 -5.76
N MET A 70 16.49 -7.91 -6.62
CA MET A 70 17.52 -8.86 -6.19
C MET A 70 17.78 -8.57 -4.72
N PHE A 71 17.81 -9.63 -3.89
CA PHE A 71 18.07 -9.58 -2.45
C PHE A 71 18.70 -8.25 -2.04
N THR A 72 18.15 -7.55 -1.04
CA THR A 72 18.75 -6.30 -0.53
C THR A 72 20.26 -6.43 -0.32
N THR A 73 20.70 -7.67 -0.10
CA THR A 73 22.06 -8.20 -0.06
C THR A 73 22.94 -8.07 -1.32
N ASP A 74 22.43 -8.20 -2.56
CA ASP A 74 23.29 -8.42 -3.76
C ASP A 74 23.67 -7.15 -4.55
N GLN A 75 22.85 -6.09 -4.50
CA GLN A 75 23.25 -4.80 -5.11
C GLN A 75 23.91 -3.84 -4.11
N PHE A 76 23.84 -4.12 -2.80
CA PHE A 76 24.41 -3.28 -1.73
C PHE A 76 25.52 -3.93 -0.91
N ARG A 77 26.07 -5.07 -1.32
CA ARG A 77 27.37 -5.52 -0.81
C ARG A 77 28.30 -5.81 -1.98
N PRO A 78 29.24 -4.87 -2.25
CA PRO A 78 30.43 -4.76 -1.39
C PRO A 78 30.88 -3.30 -1.14
N THR A 79 31.04 -2.90 0.14
CA THR A 79 31.57 -1.61 0.71
C THR A 79 30.59 -0.70 1.49
N CYS A 80 29.47 -1.19 2.02
CA CYS A 80 28.56 -0.33 2.81
C CYS A 80 29.24 0.18 4.11
N VAL A 81 29.22 1.50 4.33
CA VAL A 81 29.62 2.13 5.60
C VAL A 81 28.69 1.63 6.71
N SER A 82 29.25 1.15 7.82
CA SER A 82 28.44 0.72 8.96
C SER A 82 27.67 1.90 9.54
N TYR A 83 26.33 1.78 9.61
CA TYR A 83 25.46 2.78 10.21
C TYR A 83 25.02 2.43 11.63
N MET A 84 25.69 1.49 12.30
CA MET A 84 25.38 1.08 13.68
C MET A 84 25.42 2.24 14.69
N TYR A 85 26.19 3.30 14.42
CA TYR A 85 26.25 4.50 15.25
C TYR A 85 24.91 5.28 15.28
N LEU A 86 24.00 5.03 14.33
CA LEU A 86 22.66 5.64 14.30
C LEU A 86 21.67 4.98 15.25
N ILE A 87 22.00 3.84 15.88
CA ILE A 87 21.09 3.12 16.77
C ILE A 87 20.48 4.02 17.86
N PRO A 88 21.25 4.84 18.61
CA PRO A 88 20.67 5.73 19.62
C PRO A 88 19.69 6.75 19.00
N THR A 89 20.05 7.35 17.86
CA THR A 89 19.18 8.30 17.15
C THR A 89 17.90 7.63 16.64
N CYS A 90 18.00 6.42 16.09
CA CYS A 90 16.84 5.65 15.65
C CYS A 90 15.92 5.28 16.83
N LEU A 91 16.50 5.00 18.00
CA LEU A 91 15.72 4.74 19.20
C LEU A 91 14.97 6.00 19.65
N ASP A 92 15.63 7.15 19.73
CA ASP A 92 14.98 8.40 20.13
C ASP A 92 13.85 8.78 19.17
N LEU A 93 14.12 8.70 17.86
CA LEU A 93 13.13 8.97 16.81
C LEU A 93 11.96 7.98 16.84
N PHE A 94 12.21 6.69 17.13
CA PHE A 94 11.16 5.69 17.30
C PHE A 94 10.23 6.07 18.45
N LEU A 95 10.82 6.38 19.61
CA LEU A 95 10.09 6.69 20.84
C LEU A 95 9.28 7.98 20.71
N GLU A 96 9.77 8.94 19.94
CA GLU A 96 9.09 10.22 19.69
C GLU A 96 7.97 10.10 18.64
N HIS A 97 8.25 9.44 17.51
CA HIS A 97 7.37 9.54 16.32
C HIS A 97 6.56 8.29 16.02
N ILE A 98 7.07 7.09 16.35
CA ILE A 98 6.45 5.82 15.96
C ILE A 98 5.71 5.20 17.14
N TYR A 99 6.31 5.23 18.34
CA TYR A 99 5.73 4.66 19.55
C TYR A 99 4.30 5.17 19.85
N PRO A 100 3.96 6.47 19.69
CA PRO A 100 2.58 6.93 19.92
C PRO A 100 1.53 6.30 19.00
N ILE A 101 1.96 5.71 17.88
CA ILE A 101 1.11 5.03 16.87
C ILE A 101 1.21 3.50 17.05
N MET A 102 2.40 2.97 17.31
CA MET A 102 2.70 1.55 17.49
C MET A 102 3.38 1.26 18.85
N PRO A 103 2.64 1.35 19.98
CA PRO A 103 3.21 1.24 21.33
C PRO A 103 3.42 -0.23 21.77
N LEU A 104 4.26 -0.97 21.05
CA LEU A 104 4.39 -2.43 21.18
C LEU A 104 5.45 -2.91 22.18
N VAL A 105 6.34 -2.00 22.61
CA VAL A 105 7.54 -2.32 23.38
C VAL A 105 7.52 -1.62 24.74
N HIS A 106 8.18 -2.20 25.75
CA HIS A 106 8.32 -1.52 27.03
C HIS A 106 9.50 -0.53 26.99
N MET A 107 9.22 0.79 26.98
CA MET A 107 10.26 1.82 26.80
C MET A 107 11.44 1.72 27.76
N PRO A 108 11.27 1.53 29.09
CA PRO A 108 12.39 1.43 30.02
C PRO A 108 13.32 0.24 29.70
N THR A 109 12.75 -0.91 29.35
CA THR A 109 13.51 -2.11 28.98
C THR A 109 14.32 -1.86 27.70
N LEU A 110 13.69 -1.23 26.70
CA LEU A 110 14.35 -0.92 25.44
C LEU A 110 15.50 0.08 25.62
N ARG A 111 15.32 1.15 26.41
CA ARG A 111 16.39 2.11 26.72
C ARG A 111 17.54 1.49 27.51
N ALA A 112 17.25 0.57 28.43
CA ALA A 112 18.30 -0.13 29.16
C ALA A 112 19.13 -1.07 28.25
N SER A 113 18.52 -1.61 27.19
CA SER A 113 19.15 -2.59 26.30
C SER A 113 20.41 -2.06 25.60
N ILE A 114 20.40 -0.80 25.14
CA ILE A 114 21.53 -0.20 24.39
C ILE A 114 22.77 0.08 25.26
N ASN A 115 22.67 -0.05 26.58
CA ASN A 115 23.76 0.18 27.53
C ASN A 115 24.44 -1.12 28.00
N ARG A 116 24.10 -2.26 27.40
CA ARG A 116 24.69 -3.56 27.74
C ARG A 116 24.91 -4.43 26.50
N PRO A 117 25.70 -5.51 26.60
CA PRO A 117 25.73 -6.54 25.58
C PRO A 117 24.32 -7.13 25.36
N LEU A 118 23.96 -7.26 24.09
CA LEU A 118 22.66 -7.77 23.64
C LEU A 118 22.76 -9.22 23.18
N GLU A 119 21.75 -10.02 23.51
CA GLU A 119 21.56 -11.33 22.91
C GLU A 119 21.10 -11.20 21.44
N MET A 120 21.18 -12.30 20.69
CA MET A 120 20.88 -12.28 19.24
C MET A 120 19.44 -11.87 18.96
N HIS A 121 18.48 -12.36 19.76
CA HIS A 121 17.07 -11.98 19.63
C HIS A 121 16.81 -10.50 19.95
N GLU A 122 17.58 -9.92 20.89
CA GLU A 122 17.50 -8.50 21.23
C GLU A 122 18.09 -7.62 20.13
N LYS A 123 19.20 -8.05 19.52
CA LYS A 123 19.78 -7.41 18.33
C LYS A 123 18.80 -7.44 17.16
N ASN A 124 18.15 -8.58 16.91
CA ASN A 124 17.14 -8.71 15.87
C ASN A 124 16.01 -7.70 16.04
N LEU A 125 15.44 -7.58 17.25
CA LEU A 125 14.44 -6.54 17.55
C LEU A 125 15.01 -5.13 17.34
N LEU A 126 16.20 -4.84 17.86
CA LEU A 126 16.80 -3.50 17.76
C LEU A 126 17.08 -3.09 16.31
N TYR A 127 17.59 -4.01 15.48
CA TYR A 127 17.84 -3.75 14.07
C TYR A 127 16.54 -3.57 13.29
N SER A 128 15.51 -4.40 13.54
CA SER A 128 14.19 -4.20 12.93
C SER A 128 13.56 -2.87 13.32
N LEU A 129 13.76 -2.41 14.56
CA LEU A 129 13.32 -1.10 15.04
C LEU A 129 14.06 0.03 14.31
N CYS A 130 15.39 -0.08 14.17
CA CYS A 130 16.17 0.91 13.42
C CYS A 130 15.79 0.94 11.94
N ALA A 131 15.46 -0.22 11.36
CA ALA A 131 14.96 -0.33 9.99
C ALA A 131 13.65 0.43 9.82
N ILE A 132 12.61 0.12 10.61
CA ILE A 132 11.32 0.82 10.50
C ILE A 132 11.45 2.31 10.79
N THR A 133 12.24 2.71 11.79
CA THR A 133 12.47 4.14 12.06
C THR A 133 13.12 4.83 10.87
N SER A 134 14.16 4.23 10.30
CA SER A 134 14.87 4.82 9.17
C SER A 134 13.97 4.89 7.93
N THR A 135 13.25 3.82 7.58
CA THR A 135 12.34 3.87 6.44
C THR A 135 11.22 4.90 6.65
N HIS A 136 10.69 5.01 7.87
CA HIS A 136 9.67 5.98 8.23
C HIS A 136 10.16 7.45 8.21
N MET A 137 11.46 7.69 8.40
CA MET A 137 12.07 9.01 8.29
C MET A 137 12.53 9.35 6.86
N SER A 138 12.26 8.48 5.87
CA SER A 138 12.63 8.71 4.47
C SER A 138 12.08 10.05 3.94
N GLY A 139 12.93 10.80 3.25
CA GLY A 139 12.61 12.14 2.74
C GLY A 139 12.91 13.28 3.72
N LYS A 140 13.20 12.99 4.99
CA LYS A 140 13.70 13.99 5.95
C LYS A 140 15.22 14.15 5.83
N SER A 141 15.72 15.32 6.22
CA SER A 141 17.17 15.59 6.25
C SER A 141 17.87 14.76 7.34
N ILE A 142 19.08 14.28 7.04
CA ILE A 142 19.97 13.66 8.02
C ILE A 142 21.04 14.69 8.42
N LEU A 143 21.35 14.75 9.72
CA LEU A 143 22.48 15.54 10.21
C LEU A 143 23.81 15.00 9.64
N ALA A 144 24.61 15.85 9.01
CA ALA A 144 25.93 15.47 8.51
C ALA A 144 26.94 15.30 9.67
N PRO A 145 27.88 14.34 9.61
CA PRO A 145 28.11 13.33 8.56
C PRO A 145 27.26 12.07 8.77
N GLY A 146 26.36 11.76 7.83
CA GLY A 146 25.39 10.66 7.91
C GLY A 146 25.28 9.87 6.61
N PRO A 147 24.42 8.83 6.55
CA PRO A 147 24.07 8.17 5.30
C PRO A 147 23.54 9.16 4.25
N PRO A 148 23.60 8.82 2.96
CA PRO A 148 23.05 9.67 1.89
C PRO A 148 21.56 9.97 2.07
N SER A 149 20.80 9.03 2.65
CA SER A 149 19.39 9.18 2.97
C SER A 149 18.96 8.21 4.08
N TRP A 150 17.82 8.50 4.71
CA TRP A 150 17.22 7.60 5.71
C TRP A 150 16.80 6.25 5.09
N GLU A 151 16.45 6.24 3.80
CA GLU A 151 16.14 5.01 3.08
C GLU A 151 17.35 4.07 3.02
N VAL A 152 18.56 4.61 2.77
CA VAL A 152 19.81 3.83 2.76
C VAL A 152 20.09 3.24 4.14
N ALA A 153 19.90 4.02 5.22
CA ALA A 153 20.02 3.51 6.58
C ALA A 153 19.00 2.41 6.87
N GLY A 154 17.75 2.57 6.41
CA GLY A 154 16.70 1.57 6.57
C GLY A 154 17.02 0.24 5.89
N ARG A 155 17.52 0.29 4.65
CA ARG A 155 17.99 -0.91 3.92
C ARG A 155 19.15 -1.59 4.63
N PHE A 156 20.13 -0.81 5.13
CA PHE A 156 21.23 -1.34 5.93
C PHE A 156 20.73 -2.10 7.17
N PHE A 157 19.82 -1.50 7.95
CA PHE A 157 19.29 -2.17 9.15
C PHE A 157 18.39 -3.36 8.84
N LEU A 158 17.68 -3.36 7.71
CA LEU A 158 16.96 -4.54 7.21
C LEU A 158 17.92 -5.69 6.93
N ASP A 159 19.04 -5.42 6.24
CA ASP A 159 20.05 -6.44 5.95
C ASP A 159 20.68 -6.99 7.23
N GLU A 160 21.04 -6.12 8.18
CA GLU A 160 21.59 -6.55 9.47
C GLU A 160 20.58 -7.35 10.29
N CYS A 161 19.29 -7.00 10.23
CA CYS A 161 18.21 -7.76 10.85
C CYS A 161 18.05 -9.16 10.22
N ILE A 162 18.07 -9.26 8.88
CA ILE A 162 17.98 -10.56 8.19
C ILE A 162 19.24 -11.40 8.45
N MET A 163 20.42 -10.78 8.49
CA MET A 163 21.67 -11.46 8.77
C MET A 163 21.76 -12.02 10.19
N ILE A 164 21.33 -11.25 11.21
CA ILE A 164 21.40 -11.76 12.59
C ILE A 164 20.49 -12.97 12.79
N ARG A 165 19.38 -13.07 12.04
CA ARG A 165 18.49 -14.26 12.05
C ARG A 165 19.15 -15.51 11.47
N GLN A 166 20.25 -15.39 10.73
CA GLN A 166 21.05 -16.53 10.26
C GLN A 166 22.08 -16.98 11.31
N ALA A 167 22.34 -16.16 12.34
CA ALA A 167 23.31 -16.46 13.38
C ALA A 167 22.75 -17.29 14.54
N TYR A 168 21.43 -17.48 14.59
CA TYR A 168 20.74 -18.34 15.55
C TYR A 168 19.50 -19.00 14.93
N ASP A 169 18.92 -19.96 15.64
CA ASP A 169 17.67 -20.59 15.22
C ASP A 169 16.48 -19.64 15.47
N PHE A 170 16.29 -18.70 14.54
CA PHE A 170 15.21 -17.71 14.62
C PHE A 170 13.82 -18.34 14.55
N ILE A 171 13.67 -19.50 13.88
CA ILE A 171 12.38 -20.18 13.74
C ILE A 171 11.89 -20.69 15.10
N GLU A 172 12.80 -21.13 15.96
CA GLU A 172 12.50 -21.58 17.33
C GLU A 172 12.43 -20.43 18.37
N ASP A 173 12.58 -19.16 17.95
CA ASP A 173 12.50 -18.00 18.84
C ASP A 173 11.05 -17.67 19.21
N LYS A 174 10.61 -18.17 20.37
CA LYS A 174 9.26 -17.95 20.93
C LYS A 174 9.11 -16.67 21.75
N SER A 175 9.98 -15.68 21.53
CA SER A 175 9.89 -14.39 22.21
C SER A 175 8.88 -13.45 21.55
N LEU A 176 8.29 -12.55 22.34
CA LEU A 176 7.50 -11.43 21.79
C LEU A 176 8.35 -10.54 20.87
N SER A 177 9.64 -10.41 21.18
CA SER A 177 10.62 -9.67 20.39
C SER A 177 10.70 -10.18 18.95
N ALA A 178 10.62 -11.49 18.75
CA ALA A 178 10.65 -12.10 17.43
C ALA A 178 9.41 -11.72 16.60
N VAL A 179 8.21 -11.83 17.20
CA VAL A 179 6.93 -11.39 16.60
C VAL A 179 6.98 -9.91 16.19
N ILE A 180 7.38 -9.03 17.12
CA ILE A 180 7.47 -7.59 16.87
C ILE A 180 8.51 -7.29 15.79
N SER A 181 9.66 -7.99 15.79
CA SER A 181 10.71 -7.78 14.81
C SER A 181 10.23 -8.10 13.39
N SER A 182 9.50 -9.19 13.19
CA SER A 182 8.95 -9.58 11.90
C SER A 182 7.88 -8.61 11.43
N TYR A 183 7.06 -8.10 12.36
CA TYR A 183 6.12 -7.03 12.06
C TYR A 183 6.84 -5.75 11.62
N PHE A 184 7.89 -5.31 12.32
CA PHE A 184 8.67 -4.14 11.93
C PHE A 184 9.38 -4.30 10.58
N VAL A 185 9.95 -5.48 10.29
CA VAL A 185 10.52 -5.80 8.99
C VAL A 185 9.46 -5.72 7.89
N SER A 186 8.26 -6.27 8.13
CA SER A 186 7.11 -6.16 7.22
C SER A 186 6.75 -4.70 6.93
N THR A 187 6.62 -3.87 7.96
CA THR A 187 6.27 -2.46 7.81
C THR A 187 7.38 -1.66 7.13
N ALA A 188 8.65 -1.97 7.39
CA ALA A 188 9.76 -1.33 6.69
C ALA A 188 9.75 -1.67 5.19
N PHE A 189 9.48 -2.92 4.81
CA PHE A 189 9.29 -3.27 3.40
C PHE A 189 8.05 -2.64 2.78
N PHE A 190 6.99 -2.41 3.55
CA PHE A 190 5.82 -1.65 3.10
C PHE A 190 6.19 -0.20 2.75
N GLU A 191 6.92 0.49 3.63
CA GLU A 191 7.40 1.86 3.39
C GLU A 191 8.35 1.96 2.18
N LEU A 192 9.08 0.88 1.87
CA LEU A 192 9.94 0.76 0.69
C LEU A 192 9.21 0.31 -0.58
N ASN A 193 7.89 0.19 -0.54
CA ASN A 193 7.05 -0.30 -1.63
C ASN A 193 7.45 -1.71 -2.15
N GLN A 194 7.94 -2.58 -1.26
CA GLN A 194 8.25 -3.99 -1.56
C GLN A 194 7.10 -4.90 -1.10
N SER A 195 5.96 -4.82 -1.80
CA SER A 195 4.67 -5.39 -1.37
C SER A 195 4.73 -6.88 -1.07
N ARG A 196 5.40 -7.67 -1.93
CA ARG A 196 5.55 -9.11 -1.71
C ARG A 196 6.30 -9.43 -0.41
N LYS A 197 7.41 -8.74 -0.13
CA LYS A 197 8.20 -8.95 1.09
C LYS A 197 7.44 -8.51 2.32
N SER A 198 6.78 -7.36 2.25
CA SER A 198 5.92 -6.87 3.34
C SER A 198 4.87 -7.93 3.73
N TRP A 199 4.14 -8.48 2.76
CA TRP A 199 3.17 -9.54 3.02
C TRP A 199 3.79 -10.81 3.63
N TYR A 200 4.95 -11.23 3.12
CA TYR A 200 5.66 -12.41 3.64
C TYR A 200 6.00 -12.25 5.12
N TYR A 201 6.62 -11.14 5.51
CA TYR A 201 7.02 -10.89 6.90
C TYR A 201 5.83 -10.60 7.81
N LEU A 202 4.72 -10.06 7.29
CA LEU A 202 3.47 -9.96 8.05
C LEU A 202 2.94 -11.36 8.40
N ARG A 203 2.96 -12.30 7.43
CA ARG A 203 2.57 -13.70 7.67
C ARG A 203 3.50 -14.41 8.63
N GLU A 204 4.79 -14.15 8.57
CA GLU A 204 5.76 -14.64 9.56
C GLU A 204 5.38 -14.16 10.96
N ALA A 205 5.18 -12.85 11.15
CA ALA A 205 4.80 -12.27 12.45
C ALA A 205 3.49 -12.86 13.00
N MET A 206 2.47 -13.01 12.14
CA MET A 206 1.18 -13.59 12.55
C MET A 206 1.29 -15.07 12.92
N THR A 207 2.09 -15.83 12.18
CA THR A 207 2.35 -17.25 12.50
C THR A 207 3.02 -17.38 13.87
N MET A 208 4.05 -16.59 14.12
CA MET A 208 4.74 -16.57 15.43
C MET A 208 3.83 -16.10 16.56
N ALA A 209 2.97 -15.09 16.31
CA ALA A 209 1.98 -14.62 17.27
C ALA A 209 0.97 -15.72 17.65
N GLN A 210 0.56 -16.56 16.70
CA GLN A 210 -0.30 -17.71 16.97
C GLN A 210 0.43 -18.79 17.76
N ASP A 211 1.69 -19.10 17.42
CA ASP A 211 2.48 -20.12 18.13
C ASP A 211 2.68 -19.78 19.62
N ILE A 212 2.96 -18.52 19.94
CA ILE A 212 3.09 -18.08 21.34
C ILE A 212 1.74 -17.83 22.04
N GLY A 213 0.62 -18.04 21.34
CA GLY A 213 -0.74 -18.00 21.90
C GLY A 213 -1.29 -16.59 22.14
N LEU A 214 -0.88 -15.56 21.37
CA LEU A 214 -1.41 -14.18 21.56
C LEU A 214 -2.91 -14.03 21.30
N HIS A 215 -3.54 -15.02 20.68
CA HIS A 215 -4.98 -15.03 20.39
C HIS A 215 -5.81 -15.70 21.50
N GLU A 216 -5.16 -16.23 22.55
CA GLU A 216 -5.79 -17.06 23.58
C GLU A 216 -5.82 -16.34 24.93
N GLU A 217 -7.01 -16.00 25.42
CA GLU A 217 -7.17 -15.18 26.64
C GLU A 217 -6.51 -15.80 27.89
N HIS A 218 -6.52 -17.12 28.03
CA HIS A 218 -5.93 -17.79 29.18
C HIS A 218 -4.40 -17.67 29.24
N LYS A 219 -3.72 -17.37 28.11
CA LYS A 219 -2.25 -17.19 28.05
C LYS A 219 -1.78 -15.89 28.73
N TYR A 220 -2.71 -14.97 29.01
CA TYR A 220 -2.41 -13.72 29.69
C TYR A 220 -2.45 -13.84 31.22
N SER A 221 -3.00 -14.94 31.75
CA SER A 221 -3.13 -15.15 33.19
C SER A 221 -1.76 -15.29 33.87
N GLY A 222 -1.51 -14.46 34.88
CA GLY A 222 -0.27 -14.51 35.67
C GLY A 222 0.95 -13.82 35.02
N LEU A 223 0.79 -13.17 33.87
CA LEU A 223 1.84 -12.35 33.28
C LEU A 223 2.07 -11.07 34.09
N HIS A 224 3.28 -10.52 33.99
CA HIS A 224 3.56 -9.19 34.51
C HIS A 224 2.75 -8.15 33.72
N PRO A 225 2.15 -7.12 34.34
CA PRO A 225 1.25 -6.16 33.66
C PRO A 225 1.87 -5.49 32.43
N ALA A 226 3.17 -5.16 32.49
CA ALA A 226 3.87 -4.56 31.36
C ALA A 226 4.00 -5.52 30.16
N GLU A 227 4.22 -6.81 30.42
CA GLU A 227 4.32 -7.83 29.38
C GLU A 227 2.94 -8.13 28.80
N GLU A 228 1.92 -8.26 29.64
CA GLU A 228 0.53 -8.46 29.22
C GLU A 228 0.10 -7.37 28.24
N LEU A 229 0.35 -6.10 28.58
CA LEU A 229 0.01 -4.96 27.75
C LEU A 229 0.72 -5.00 26.39
N CYS A 230 2.03 -5.26 26.37
CA CYS A 230 2.80 -5.37 25.11
C CYS A 230 2.28 -6.52 24.23
N ARG A 231 1.97 -7.68 24.82
CA ARG A 231 1.41 -8.84 24.10
C ARG A 231 0.03 -8.54 23.51
N ARG A 232 -0.88 -7.91 24.27
CA ARG A 232 -2.21 -7.52 23.76
C ARG A 232 -2.09 -6.50 22.63
N ARG A 233 -1.28 -5.45 22.81
CA ARG A 233 -1.06 -4.44 21.75
C ARG A 233 -0.45 -5.04 20.49
N THR A 234 0.49 -5.98 20.63
CA THR A 234 1.08 -6.71 19.49
C THR A 234 0.06 -7.53 18.73
N PHE A 235 -0.84 -8.25 19.43
CA PHE A 235 -1.95 -8.94 18.75
C PHE A 235 -2.82 -7.96 17.96
N TRP A 236 -3.26 -6.88 18.62
CA TRP A 236 -4.24 -5.97 18.06
C TRP A 236 -3.69 -5.11 16.90
N ILE A 237 -2.39 -4.78 16.89
CA ILE A 237 -1.78 -4.11 15.73
C ILE A 237 -1.66 -5.05 14.53
N LEU A 238 -1.33 -6.34 14.76
CA LEU A 238 -1.31 -7.35 13.70
C LEU A 238 -2.72 -7.55 13.12
N TYR A 239 -3.74 -7.59 13.98
CA TYR A 239 -5.15 -7.69 13.58
C TYR A 239 -5.60 -6.53 12.67
N VAL A 240 -5.23 -5.30 13.01
CA VAL A 240 -5.51 -4.10 12.22
C VAL A 240 -4.78 -4.14 10.87
N THR A 241 -3.49 -4.49 10.90
CA THR A 241 -2.65 -4.54 9.69
C THR A 241 -3.13 -5.64 8.73
N GLU A 242 -3.47 -6.82 9.24
CA GLU A 242 -4.03 -7.92 8.45
C GLU A 242 -5.28 -7.50 7.69
N ARG A 243 -6.22 -6.81 8.35
CA ARG A 243 -7.45 -6.32 7.71
C ARG A 243 -7.17 -5.27 6.65
N SER A 244 -6.22 -4.38 6.90
CA SER A 244 -5.76 -3.42 5.89
C SER A 244 -5.26 -4.14 4.63
N PHE A 245 -4.45 -5.19 4.80
CA PHE A 245 -3.97 -6.02 3.69
C PHE A 245 -5.09 -6.82 3.01
N ALA A 246 -6.02 -7.36 3.79
CA ALA A 246 -7.15 -8.10 3.25
C ALA A 246 -8.01 -7.21 2.34
N ILE A 247 -8.25 -5.97 2.77
CA ILE A 247 -9.04 -4.99 2.03
C ILE A 247 -8.28 -4.47 0.80
N LEU A 248 -7.08 -3.91 1.01
CA LEU A 248 -6.36 -3.20 -0.04
C LEU A 248 -5.68 -4.13 -1.06
N ARG A 249 -5.34 -5.37 -0.66
CA ARG A 249 -4.52 -6.29 -1.46
C ARG A 249 -5.17 -7.66 -1.66
N HIS A 250 -6.45 -7.80 -1.34
CA HIS A 250 -7.21 -9.05 -1.48
C HIS A 250 -6.53 -10.26 -0.82
N LYS A 251 -5.95 -10.04 0.37
CA LYS A 251 -5.30 -11.12 1.15
C LYS A 251 -6.31 -11.83 2.07
N PRO A 252 -6.12 -13.13 2.35
CA PRO A 252 -6.99 -13.85 3.28
C PRO A 252 -6.68 -13.47 4.73
N LEU A 253 -7.71 -13.56 5.59
CA LEU A 253 -7.56 -13.46 7.04
C LEU A 253 -6.98 -14.75 7.64
N THR A 254 -6.24 -14.60 8.75
CA THR A 254 -5.59 -15.69 9.51
C THR A 254 -6.18 -15.78 10.91
N PHE A 255 -6.42 -14.63 11.55
CA PHE A 255 -6.93 -14.59 12.92
C PHE A 255 -8.43 -14.84 12.96
N SER A 256 -8.81 -16.01 13.49
CA SER A 256 -10.20 -16.41 13.72
C SER A 256 -10.70 -16.13 15.14
N LYS A 257 -9.79 -15.84 16.08
CA LYS A 257 -10.09 -15.53 17.48
C LYS A 257 -9.34 -14.27 17.90
N THR A 258 -9.90 -13.54 18.85
CA THR A 258 -9.31 -12.33 19.43
C THR A 258 -9.28 -12.44 20.96
N PRO A 259 -8.20 -12.01 21.63
CA PRO A 259 -8.18 -11.84 23.09
C PRO A 259 -9.00 -10.59 23.47
N ALA A 260 -9.15 -10.34 24.77
CA ALA A 260 -9.71 -9.08 25.23
C ALA A 260 -8.85 -7.88 24.81
N LEU A 261 -9.50 -6.74 24.60
CA LEU A 261 -8.84 -5.47 24.30
C LEU A 261 -7.94 -5.05 25.47
N PRO A 262 -6.82 -4.34 25.21
CA PRO A 262 -6.02 -3.75 26.28
C PRO A 262 -6.88 -2.81 27.11
N SER A 263 -6.81 -2.91 28.44
CA SER A 263 -7.58 -2.08 29.38
C SER A 263 -6.70 -1.13 30.20
N SER A 264 -5.39 -1.12 29.95
CA SER A 264 -4.40 -0.34 30.70
C SER A 264 -3.40 0.35 29.77
N LEU A 265 -2.58 1.22 30.37
CA LEU A 265 -1.44 1.89 29.77
C LEU A 265 -0.24 1.75 30.71
N HIS A 266 0.96 2.01 30.21
CA HIS A 266 2.13 2.12 31.08
C HIS A 266 2.13 3.46 31.83
N ASP A 267 2.71 3.50 33.03
CA ASP A 267 2.70 4.70 33.90
C ASP A 267 3.41 5.91 33.28
N TYR A 268 4.33 5.69 32.34
CA TYR A 268 5.06 6.74 31.63
C TYR A 268 4.35 7.25 30.38
N GLU A 269 3.25 6.61 29.97
CA GLU A 269 2.50 6.98 28.77
C GLU A 269 1.48 8.07 29.06
N SER A 270 1.28 8.94 28.08
CA SER A 270 0.14 9.84 28.11
C SER A 270 -1.15 9.06 27.77
N PRO A 271 -2.32 9.43 28.34
CA PRO A 271 -3.59 8.74 28.09
C PRO A 271 -4.01 8.70 26.61
N GLU A 272 -3.53 9.68 25.84
CA GLU A 272 -3.75 9.80 24.40
C GLU A 272 -3.23 8.56 23.66
N ILE A 273 -2.06 8.02 24.02
CA ILE A 273 -1.45 6.85 23.35
C ILE A 273 -2.41 5.65 23.36
N HIS A 274 -2.93 5.33 24.54
CA HIS A 274 -3.90 4.24 24.70
C HIS A 274 -5.21 4.56 23.96
N SER A 275 -5.73 5.78 24.14
CA SER A 275 -7.00 6.19 23.52
C SER A 275 -6.94 6.11 21.99
N GLY A 276 -5.85 6.59 21.38
CA GLY A 276 -5.64 6.55 19.94
C GLY A 276 -5.52 5.13 19.40
N PHE A 277 -4.72 4.29 20.06
CA PHE A 277 -4.59 2.88 19.70
C PHE A 277 -5.94 2.15 19.71
N MET A 278 -6.74 2.37 20.75
CA MET A 278 -8.05 1.74 20.90
C MET A 278 -9.05 2.17 19.81
N HIS A 279 -9.05 3.45 19.43
CA HIS A 279 -9.92 3.94 18.36
C HIS A 279 -9.55 3.37 17.00
N LEU A 280 -8.26 3.25 16.72
CA LEU A 280 -7.77 2.62 15.49
C LEU A 280 -8.25 1.16 15.43
N VAL A 281 -8.05 0.40 16.51
CA VAL A 281 -8.50 -1.00 16.61
C VAL A 281 -10.01 -1.12 16.42
N GLN A 282 -10.80 -0.30 17.11
CA GLN A 282 -12.26 -0.30 17.01
C GLN A 282 -12.75 -0.02 15.59
N SER A 283 -12.10 0.92 14.87
CA SER A 283 -12.46 1.26 13.50
C SER A 283 -12.35 0.06 12.56
N TYR A 284 -11.27 -0.73 12.67
CA TYR A 284 -11.11 -1.96 11.89
C TYR A 284 -11.96 -3.12 12.41
N HIS A 285 -12.29 -3.14 13.70
CA HIS A 285 -13.12 -4.20 14.29
C HIS A 285 -14.55 -4.19 13.76
N LEU A 286 -15.05 -3.04 13.27
CA LEU A 286 -16.35 -2.93 12.59
C LEU A 286 -16.39 -3.73 11.27
N LEU A 287 -15.24 -3.98 10.65
CA LEU A 287 -15.10 -4.79 9.44
C LEU A 287 -14.72 -6.21 9.87
N ASP A 288 -15.74 -6.97 10.25
CA ASP A 288 -15.59 -8.35 10.70
C ASP A 288 -15.22 -9.32 9.55
N SER A 289 -15.03 -10.60 9.89
CA SER A 289 -14.70 -11.62 8.88
C SER A 289 -15.78 -11.74 7.81
N SER A 290 -17.07 -11.57 8.17
CA SER A 290 -18.17 -11.66 7.20
C SER A 290 -18.11 -10.54 6.17
N PHE A 291 -17.74 -9.32 6.60
CA PHE A 291 -17.49 -8.21 5.69
C PHE A 291 -16.32 -8.51 4.75
N VAL A 292 -15.20 -8.98 5.30
CA VAL A 292 -13.99 -9.27 4.50
C VAL A 292 -14.21 -10.43 3.52
N ASP A 293 -14.95 -11.46 3.91
CA ASP A 293 -15.31 -12.58 3.03
C ASP A 293 -16.20 -12.09 1.89
N SER A 294 -17.16 -11.20 2.17
CA SER A 294 -17.98 -10.56 1.14
C SER A 294 -17.14 -9.66 0.23
N TRP A 295 -16.18 -8.92 0.80
CA TRP A 295 -15.28 -8.03 0.07
C TRP A 295 -14.36 -8.78 -0.90
N ASN A 296 -13.86 -9.94 -0.49
CA ASN A 296 -12.98 -10.80 -1.27
C ASN A 296 -13.73 -11.76 -2.19
N GLU A 297 -15.07 -11.61 -2.33
CA GLU A 297 -15.91 -12.50 -3.13
C GLU A 297 -15.81 -13.97 -2.71
N ALA A 298 -15.43 -14.22 -1.45
CA ALA A 298 -15.32 -15.54 -0.85
C ALA A 298 -16.69 -16.06 -0.34
N SER A 299 -17.73 -15.22 -0.38
CA SER A 299 -19.09 -15.54 0.04
C SER A 299 -20.10 -14.99 -0.96
N ASP A 300 -21.06 -15.83 -1.37
CA ASP A 300 -22.25 -15.45 -2.16
C ASP A 300 -23.41 -14.95 -1.29
N ALA A 301 -23.22 -14.84 0.03
CA ALA A 301 -24.30 -14.46 0.94
C ALA A 301 -24.79 -13.03 0.64
N PRO A 302 -26.08 -12.83 0.34
CA PRO A 302 -26.58 -11.51 0.00
C PRO A 302 -26.55 -10.61 1.24
N VAL A 303 -25.77 -9.52 1.20
CA VAL A 303 -25.79 -8.51 2.26
C VAL A 303 -26.90 -7.50 1.99
N SER A 304 -27.60 -7.07 3.05
CA SER A 304 -28.70 -6.12 2.92
C SER A 304 -28.19 -4.67 2.88
N THR A 305 -28.89 -3.81 2.14
CA THR A 305 -28.66 -2.36 2.16
C THR A 305 -28.72 -1.80 3.60
N LEU A 306 -29.62 -2.31 4.44
CA LEU A 306 -29.76 -1.89 5.84
C LEU A 306 -28.48 -2.15 6.65
N THR A 307 -27.84 -3.30 6.46
CA THR A 307 -26.59 -3.66 7.13
C THR A 307 -25.48 -2.67 6.79
N TYR A 308 -25.32 -2.35 5.51
CA TYR A 308 -24.26 -1.44 5.07
C TYR A 308 -24.57 0.01 5.39
N THR A 309 -25.84 0.43 5.39
CA THR A 309 -26.22 1.75 5.88
C THR A 309 -25.93 1.89 7.38
N ALA A 310 -26.25 0.88 8.19
CA ALA A 310 -25.93 0.89 9.62
C ALA A 310 -24.40 0.96 9.86
N LEU A 311 -23.61 0.21 9.09
CA LEU A 311 -22.16 0.25 9.15
C LEU A 311 -21.60 1.63 8.75
N GLN A 312 -22.13 2.25 7.71
CA GLN A 312 -21.78 3.63 7.32
C GLN A 312 -22.12 4.63 8.43
N GLN A 313 -23.26 4.49 9.09
CA GLN A 313 -23.65 5.35 10.21
C GLN A 313 -22.71 5.20 11.40
N GLN A 314 -22.33 3.96 11.75
CA GLN A 314 -21.36 3.69 12.82
C GLN A 314 -19.99 4.29 12.51
N LEU A 315 -19.50 4.11 11.27
CA LEU A 315 -18.24 4.68 10.83
C LEU A 315 -18.27 6.21 10.76
N ASN A 316 -19.44 6.83 10.54
CA ASN A 316 -19.59 8.28 10.45
C ASN A 316 -19.87 8.95 11.81
N LEU A 317 -19.89 8.20 12.91
CA LEU A 317 -20.09 8.79 14.24
C LEU A 317 -18.94 9.75 14.57
N PRO A 318 -19.26 10.95 15.09
CA PRO A 318 -18.23 11.88 15.54
C PRO A 318 -17.52 11.30 16.78
N HIS A 319 -16.22 11.53 16.84
CA HIS A 319 -15.44 11.16 18.01
C HIS A 319 -15.87 12.01 19.21
N PRO A 320 -16.12 11.40 20.38
CA PRO A 320 -16.50 12.15 21.58
C PRO A 320 -15.52 13.26 21.92
N SER A 321 -16.04 14.47 22.19
CA SER A 321 -15.24 15.67 22.47
C SER A 321 -14.34 15.58 23.71
N HIS A 322 -14.61 14.63 24.61
CA HIS A 322 -13.82 14.37 25.81
C HIS A 322 -12.58 13.51 25.56
N LEU A 323 -12.42 12.94 24.36
CA LEU A 323 -11.23 12.19 23.99
C LEU A 323 -10.08 13.15 23.69
N SER A 324 -9.12 13.19 24.61
CA SER A 324 -7.81 13.78 24.32
C SER A 324 -7.12 12.89 23.30
N LEU A 325 -7.01 13.38 22.07
CA LEU A 325 -6.21 12.78 21.00
C LEU A 325 -5.20 13.83 20.53
N THR A 326 -3.96 13.41 20.32
CA THR A 326 -2.95 14.27 19.70
C THR A 326 -3.32 14.57 18.24
N THR A 327 -2.77 15.61 17.64
CA THR A 327 -3.02 15.91 16.21
C THR A 327 -2.54 14.77 15.31
N ILE A 328 -1.46 14.08 15.70
CA ILE A 328 -0.94 12.89 15.01
C ILE A 328 -1.98 11.77 15.00
N GLN A 329 -2.55 11.44 16.17
CA GLN A 329 -3.56 10.38 16.26
C GLN A 329 -4.86 10.76 15.56
N LYS A 330 -5.28 12.02 15.67
CA LYS A 330 -6.45 12.53 14.95
C LYS A 330 -6.30 12.35 13.45
N ALA A 331 -5.12 12.63 12.89
CA ALA A 331 -4.85 12.46 11.46
C ALA A 331 -5.07 10.99 11.03
N ASP A 332 -4.44 10.03 11.69
CA ASP A 332 -4.57 8.61 11.33
C ASP A 332 -6.00 8.08 11.49
N ILE A 333 -6.63 8.35 12.64
CA ILE A 333 -7.97 7.86 12.94
C ILE A 333 -8.99 8.44 11.97
N LEU A 334 -8.98 9.76 11.76
CA LEU A 334 -10.01 10.42 10.93
C LEU A 334 -9.82 10.16 9.44
N VAL A 335 -8.58 10.08 8.95
CA VAL A 335 -8.31 9.67 7.56
C VAL A 335 -8.70 8.22 7.35
N THR A 336 -8.31 7.32 8.27
CA THR A 336 -8.71 5.91 8.23
C THR A 336 -10.22 5.75 8.29
N GLN A 337 -10.93 6.54 9.08
CA GLN A 337 -12.39 6.55 9.14
C GLN A 337 -13.01 6.87 7.77
N GLN A 338 -12.52 7.92 7.08
CA GLN A 338 -13.04 8.26 5.74
C GLN A 338 -12.74 7.16 4.72
N TRP A 339 -11.57 6.53 4.83
CA TRP A 339 -11.20 5.44 3.96
C TRP A 339 -12.06 4.20 4.19
N LEU A 340 -12.35 3.82 5.44
CA LEU A 340 -13.26 2.72 5.75
C LEU A 340 -14.69 3.00 5.24
N ARG A 341 -15.19 4.23 5.32
CA ARG A 341 -16.47 4.63 4.70
C ARG A 341 -16.45 4.40 3.18
N LEU A 342 -15.33 4.68 2.51
CA LEU A 342 -15.16 4.40 1.09
C LEU A 342 -15.19 2.90 0.81
N ILE A 343 -14.49 2.10 1.61
CA ILE A 343 -14.45 0.64 1.46
C ILE A 343 -15.85 0.02 1.59
N VAL A 344 -16.64 0.47 2.57
CA VAL A 344 -18.04 -0.01 2.70
C VAL A 344 -18.86 0.38 1.48
N TRP A 345 -18.71 1.60 0.96
CA TRP A 345 -19.40 2.04 -0.25
C TRP A 345 -18.99 1.24 -1.49
N GLN A 346 -17.69 0.97 -1.67
CA GLN A 346 -17.19 0.15 -2.77
C GLN A 346 -17.74 -1.29 -2.67
N SER A 347 -17.86 -1.84 -1.46
CA SER A 347 -18.51 -3.13 -1.23
C SER A 347 -20.00 -3.09 -1.64
N SER A 348 -20.73 -2.05 -1.24
CA SER A 348 -22.13 -1.83 -1.69
C SER A 348 -22.24 -1.80 -3.21
N MET A 349 -21.29 -1.16 -3.89
CA MET A 349 -21.24 -1.06 -5.34
C MET A 349 -21.07 -2.42 -6.00
N ARG A 350 -20.09 -3.23 -5.55
CA ARG A 350 -19.82 -4.58 -6.09
C ARG A 350 -21.05 -5.49 -5.94
N GLN A 351 -21.75 -5.38 -4.82
CA GLN A 351 -22.97 -6.15 -4.55
C GLN A 351 -24.22 -5.60 -5.26
N GLY A 352 -24.12 -4.46 -5.96
CA GLY A 352 -25.23 -3.84 -6.69
C GLY A 352 -26.31 -3.25 -5.79
N LEU A 353 -25.94 -2.82 -4.58
CA LEU A 353 -26.85 -2.22 -3.59
C LEU A 353 -27.10 -0.72 -3.82
N LEU A 354 -26.36 -0.09 -4.74
CA LEU A 354 -26.44 1.35 -4.99
C LEU A 354 -27.60 1.72 -5.91
N SER A 355 -28.20 2.88 -5.65
CA SER A 355 -29.20 3.51 -6.52
C SER A 355 -29.06 5.03 -6.51
N SER A 356 -29.22 5.68 -7.66
CA SER A 356 -29.26 7.15 -7.76
C SER A 356 -30.45 7.77 -7.02
N THR A 357 -31.49 6.98 -6.73
CA THR A 357 -32.69 7.41 -5.99
C THR A 357 -32.76 6.81 -4.58
N ALA A 358 -31.65 6.28 -4.06
CA ALA A 358 -31.59 5.78 -2.70
C ALA A 358 -31.89 6.92 -1.71
N VAL A 359 -32.63 6.60 -0.64
CA VAL A 359 -32.99 7.58 0.41
C VAL A 359 -31.76 8.00 1.21
N ASP A 360 -30.87 7.05 1.51
CA ASP A 360 -29.63 7.30 2.21
C ASP A 360 -28.51 7.64 1.21
N GLU A 361 -27.83 8.78 1.40
CA GLU A 361 -26.76 9.25 0.51
C GLU A 361 -25.64 8.20 0.39
N SER A 362 -25.38 7.43 1.46
CA SER A 362 -24.34 6.37 1.49
C SER A 362 -24.60 5.21 0.55
N MET A 363 -25.82 5.10 0.00
CA MET A 363 -26.22 4.10 -0.99
C MET A 363 -26.41 4.70 -2.39
N THR A 364 -25.87 5.90 -2.63
CA THR A 364 -25.88 6.55 -3.94
C THR A 364 -24.51 6.45 -4.62
N PHE A 365 -24.48 6.55 -5.95
CA PHE A 365 -23.23 6.59 -6.72
C PHE A 365 -22.40 7.87 -6.49
N ARG A 366 -22.97 8.90 -5.85
CA ARG A 366 -22.31 10.19 -5.60
C ARG A 366 -21.62 10.27 -4.23
N TYR A 367 -21.82 9.28 -3.38
CA TYR A 367 -21.29 9.29 -2.01
C TYR A 367 -19.77 9.49 -1.89
N PRO A 368 -18.91 9.02 -2.83
CA PRO A 368 -17.48 9.30 -2.76
C PRO A 368 -17.14 10.80 -2.74
N LEU A 369 -17.99 11.66 -3.30
CA LEU A 369 -17.83 13.12 -3.20
C LEU A 369 -18.02 13.60 -1.76
N ASN A 370 -19.03 13.09 -1.06
CA ASN A 370 -19.27 13.39 0.36
C ASN A 370 -18.07 12.96 1.23
N ILE A 371 -17.54 11.75 0.98
CA ILE A 371 -16.35 11.23 1.67
C ILE A 371 -15.13 12.11 1.38
N ALA A 372 -14.91 12.52 0.13
CA ALA A 372 -13.81 13.40 -0.23
C ALA A 372 -13.90 14.78 0.46
N HIS A 373 -15.09 15.38 0.54
CA HIS A 373 -15.27 16.62 1.30
C HIS A 373 -15.08 16.42 2.81
N SER A 374 -15.48 15.27 3.35
CA SER A 374 -15.22 14.91 4.75
C SER A 374 -13.70 14.80 5.00
N LEU A 375 -12.96 14.14 4.08
CA LEU A 375 -11.50 14.04 4.15
C LEU A 375 -10.83 15.41 4.01
N LEU A 376 -11.32 16.28 3.13
CA LEU A 376 -10.81 17.65 2.99
C LEU A 376 -10.92 18.42 4.31
N SER A 377 -12.05 18.30 5.01
CA SER A 377 -12.24 18.89 6.34
C SER A 377 -11.22 18.37 7.36
N VAL A 378 -10.97 17.05 7.35
CA VAL A 378 -9.96 16.42 8.21
C VAL A 378 -8.57 16.95 7.92
N ILE A 379 -8.10 16.88 6.67
CA ILE A 379 -6.76 17.32 6.26
C ILE A 379 -6.56 18.81 6.56
N SER A 380 -7.60 19.64 6.38
CA SER A 380 -7.54 21.08 6.66
C SER A 380 -7.50 21.40 8.16
N SER A 381 -7.92 20.46 9.02
CA SER A 381 -8.00 20.64 10.47
C SER A 381 -6.74 20.22 11.24
N VAL A 382 -5.82 19.51 10.59
CA VAL A 382 -4.59 18.99 11.22
C VAL A 382 -3.34 19.56 10.54
N PRO A 383 -2.23 19.74 11.28
CA PRO A 383 -0.96 20.11 10.67
C PRO A 383 -0.51 19.03 9.67
N ILE A 384 0.07 19.45 8.55
CA ILE A 384 0.55 18.51 7.52
C ILE A 384 1.59 17.52 8.05
N ALA A 385 2.46 17.99 8.96
CA ALA A 385 3.41 17.15 9.66
C ALA A 385 2.76 16.02 10.46
N SER A 386 1.51 16.19 10.93
CA SER A 386 0.74 15.12 11.61
C SER A 386 0.26 14.03 10.66
N ILE A 387 0.23 14.29 9.34
CA ILE A 387 -0.06 13.29 8.29
C ILE A 387 1.25 12.61 7.87
N GLU A 388 2.31 13.39 7.62
CA GLU A 388 3.61 12.88 7.15
C GLU A 388 4.23 11.84 8.09
N VAL A 389 4.01 11.96 9.40
CA VAL A 389 4.52 11.03 10.43
C VAL A 389 3.83 9.67 10.47
N HIS A 390 2.93 9.33 9.54
CA HIS A 390 2.34 7.99 9.46
C HIS A 390 2.91 7.15 8.31
N GLY A 391 3.76 7.74 7.46
CA GLY A 391 4.35 7.03 6.33
C GLY A 391 3.36 6.75 5.19
N MET A 392 3.70 5.79 4.34
CA MET A 392 2.98 5.53 3.08
C MET A 392 1.54 5.07 3.26
N GLY A 393 1.21 4.50 4.43
CA GLY A 393 -0.11 3.91 4.69
C GLY A 393 -1.24 4.93 4.83
N ILE A 394 -0.97 6.17 5.24
CA ILE A 394 -1.99 7.24 5.24
C ILE A 394 -2.15 7.87 3.86
N PHE A 395 -1.04 8.00 3.12
CA PHE A 395 -1.04 8.54 1.76
C PHE A 395 -1.80 7.61 0.81
N GLU A 396 -1.66 6.29 0.93
CA GLU A 396 -2.42 5.31 0.15
C GLU A 396 -3.94 5.50 0.36
N LYS A 397 -4.38 5.71 1.61
CA LYS A 397 -5.79 5.93 1.95
C LYS A 397 -6.34 7.22 1.33
N ILE A 398 -5.56 8.31 1.40
CA ILE A 398 -5.91 9.61 0.78
C ILE A 398 -6.00 9.44 -0.74
N PHE A 399 -5.06 8.72 -1.34
CA PHE A 399 -5.05 8.42 -2.77
C PHE A 399 -6.29 7.64 -3.20
N GLU A 400 -6.67 6.57 -2.49
CA GLU A 400 -7.87 5.77 -2.80
C GLU A 400 -9.16 6.60 -2.82
N ILE A 401 -9.30 7.53 -1.86
CA ILE A 401 -10.42 8.47 -1.78
C ILE A 401 -10.38 9.46 -2.94
N GLY A 402 -9.21 10.06 -3.21
CA GLY A 402 -9.04 10.99 -4.34
C GLY A 402 -9.31 10.33 -5.69
N ASN A 403 -8.83 9.09 -5.87
CA ASN A 403 -8.99 8.31 -7.07
C ASN A 403 -10.47 7.97 -7.34
N SER A 404 -11.20 7.53 -6.29
CA SER A 404 -12.64 7.26 -6.37
C SER A 404 -13.47 8.52 -6.60
N MET A 405 -13.07 9.65 -6.01
CA MET A 405 -13.69 10.94 -6.25
C MET A 405 -13.56 11.34 -7.73
N VAL A 406 -12.36 11.22 -8.30
CA VAL A 406 -12.11 11.51 -9.72
C VAL A 406 -12.97 10.62 -10.63
N ASP A 407 -13.11 9.32 -10.33
CA ASP A 407 -13.99 8.42 -11.10
C ASP A 407 -15.44 8.88 -11.12
N VAL A 408 -15.98 9.25 -9.96
CA VAL A 408 -17.35 9.79 -9.86
C VAL A 408 -17.47 11.12 -10.60
N MET A 409 -16.48 12.01 -10.48
CA MET A 409 -16.48 13.28 -11.19
C MET A 409 -16.49 13.11 -12.71
N GLN A 410 -15.80 12.10 -13.25
CA GLN A 410 -15.84 11.78 -14.68
C GLN A 410 -17.24 11.32 -15.13
N VAL A 411 -17.96 10.56 -14.30
CA VAL A 411 -19.30 10.07 -14.66
C VAL A 411 -20.34 11.19 -14.65
N TYR A 412 -20.22 12.13 -13.69
CA TYR A 412 -21.21 13.19 -13.50
C TYR A 412 -20.86 14.52 -14.19
N GLY A 413 -19.61 14.73 -14.60
CA GLY A 413 -19.17 15.91 -15.35
C GLY A 413 -19.66 17.24 -14.76
N SER A 414 -20.30 18.07 -15.59
CA SER A 414 -20.86 19.37 -15.21
C SER A 414 -22.16 19.31 -14.38
N GLN A 415 -22.68 18.11 -14.08
CA GLN A 415 -23.95 17.93 -13.35
C GLN A 415 -23.76 17.89 -11.83
N ILE A 416 -22.54 18.01 -11.33
CA ILE A 416 -22.25 18.11 -9.90
C ILE A 416 -22.57 19.55 -9.46
N PRO A 417 -23.60 19.79 -8.64
CA PRO A 417 -23.85 21.12 -8.11
C PRO A 417 -22.69 21.46 -7.17
N HIS A 418 -21.95 22.51 -7.51
CA HIS A 418 -20.82 23.03 -6.74
C HIS A 418 -21.21 23.47 -5.31
N GLU A 419 -22.51 23.53 -5.00
CA GLU A 419 -23.07 24.14 -3.80
C GLU A 419 -23.49 23.14 -2.70
N ILE A 420 -23.51 21.82 -2.95
CA ILE A 420 -24.09 20.86 -1.98
C ILE A 420 -23.16 20.54 -0.80
N TYR A 421 -21.84 20.62 -0.96
CA TYR A 421 -20.88 20.14 0.04
C TYR A 421 -20.17 21.25 0.84
N GLY A 422 -20.60 22.51 0.72
CA GLY A 422 -20.27 23.59 1.67
C GLY A 422 -18.81 24.06 1.73
N ILE A 423 -17.89 23.50 0.93
CA ILE A 423 -16.47 23.90 0.92
C ILE A 423 -16.14 24.58 -0.42
N CYS A 424 -15.64 25.82 -0.34
CA CYS A 424 -15.23 26.63 -1.51
C CYS A 424 -13.90 26.15 -2.14
N GLN A 425 -13.18 25.26 -1.45
CA GLN A 425 -11.94 24.63 -1.93
C GLN A 425 -12.23 23.30 -2.62
N ASP A 426 -11.60 23.09 -3.77
CA ASP A 426 -11.62 21.83 -4.51
C ASP A 426 -10.80 20.75 -3.76
N PRO A 427 -11.39 19.61 -3.34
CA PRO A 427 -10.66 18.55 -2.66
C PRO A 427 -9.47 18.01 -3.47
N PHE A 428 -9.54 18.05 -4.80
CA PHE A 428 -8.50 17.52 -5.67
C PHE A 428 -7.14 18.22 -5.46
N ASP A 429 -7.12 19.55 -5.49
CA ASP A 429 -5.88 20.34 -5.29
C ASP A 429 -5.27 20.06 -3.92
N MET A 430 -6.08 20.00 -2.87
CA MET A 430 -5.60 19.68 -1.54
C MET A 430 -5.01 18.28 -1.46
N PHE A 431 -5.70 17.27 -2.00
CA PHE A 431 -5.20 15.88 -1.98
C PHE A 431 -3.89 15.75 -2.73
N VAL A 432 -3.76 16.35 -3.91
CA VAL A 432 -2.50 16.31 -4.67
C VAL A 432 -1.37 16.97 -3.89
N ARG A 433 -1.62 18.12 -3.25
CA ARG A 433 -0.62 18.79 -2.40
C ARG A 433 -0.22 17.92 -1.20
N THR A 434 -1.18 17.32 -0.52
CA THR A 434 -0.92 16.40 0.61
C THR A 434 -0.15 15.16 0.17
N LEU A 435 -0.51 14.56 -0.96
CA LEU A 435 0.21 13.41 -1.52
C LEU A 435 1.61 13.78 -2.02
N SER A 436 1.90 15.06 -2.26
CA SER A 436 3.21 15.53 -2.74
C SER A 436 4.17 15.95 -1.63
N GLN A 437 3.81 15.74 -0.35
CA GLN A 437 4.66 16.18 0.78
C GLN A 437 5.95 15.38 0.91
N THR A 438 5.97 14.13 0.44
CA THR A 438 7.19 13.29 0.44
C THR A 438 7.52 12.84 -0.97
N PRO A 439 8.82 12.70 -1.33
CA PRO A 439 9.22 12.21 -2.65
C PRO A 439 8.67 10.82 -2.99
N ASN A 440 8.46 9.96 -1.99
CA ASN A 440 7.92 8.62 -2.18
C ASN A 440 6.42 8.67 -2.48
N SER A 441 5.64 9.38 -1.66
CA SER A 441 4.21 9.58 -1.88
C SER A 441 3.93 10.34 -3.20
N GLN A 442 4.75 11.33 -3.54
CA GLN A 442 4.58 12.09 -4.78
C GLN A 442 4.70 11.17 -6.00
N ARG A 443 5.77 10.35 -6.05
CA ARG A 443 6.01 9.40 -7.14
C ARG A 443 4.94 8.32 -7.21
N GLN A 444 4.52 7.80 -6.07
CA GLN A 444 3.61 6.64 -6.02
C GLN A 444 2.14 7.02 -6.17
N TYR A 445 1.72 8.20 -5.69
CA TYR A 445 0.29 8.54 -5.60
C TYR A 445 -0.06 9.84 -6.32
N ALA A 446 0.65 10.94 -6.04
CA ALA A 446 0.28 12.24 -6.61
C ALA A 446 0.40 12.26 -8.13
N ALA A 447 1.48 11.69 -8.68
CA ALA A 447 1.70 11.60 -10.12
C ALA A 447 0.61 10.80 -10.83
N LEU A 448 0.19 9.66 -10.27
CA LEU A 448 -0.87 8.83 -10.83
C LEU A 448 -2.22 9.55 -10.82
N LEU A 449 -2.55 10.22 -9.71
CA LEU A 449 -3.80 10.96 -9.58
C LEU A 449 -3.88 12.12 -10.58
N LEU A 450 -2.76 12.82 -10.82
CA LEU A 450 -2.66 13.87 -11.83
C LEU A 450 -2.80 13.31 -13.26
N ALA A 451 -2.08 12.23 -13.57
CA ALA A 451 -2.15 11.58 -14.88
C ALA A 451 -3.61 11.22 -15.23
N LYS A 452 -4.34 10.64 -14.28
CA LYS A 452 -5.76 10.26 -14.44
C LYS A 452 -6.67 11.45 -14.81
N VAL A 453 -6.41 12.63 -14.27
CA VAL A 453 -7.19 13.85 -14.62
C VAL A 453 -6.78 14.41 -15.98
N THR A 454 -5.51 14.30 -16.35
CA THR A 454 -5.03 14.80 -17.65
C THR A 454 -5.52 14.01 -18.86
N GLU A 455 -5.84 12.73 -18.69
CA GLU A 455 -6.37 11.87 -19.75
C GLU A 455 -7.80 12.24 -20.20
N LYS A 456 -8.51 13.09 -19.46
CA LYS A 456 -9.97 13.30 -19.62
C LYS A 456 -10.33 14.79 -19.72
N PRO A 457 -10.85 15.27 -20.87
CA PRO A 457 -11.07 16.71 -21.12
C PRO A 457 -12.12 17.35 -20.20
N GLU A 458 -13.10 16.60 -19.71
CA GLU A 458 -14.21 17.10 -18.87
C GLU A 458 -13.77 17.59 -17.49
N ILE A 459 -12.65 17.08 -16.99
CA ILE A 459 -12.09 17.40 -15.68
C ILE A 459 -10.68 18.02 -15.77
N GLN A 460 -10.16 18.24 -16.99
CA GLN A 460 -8.83 18.81 -17.24
C GLN A 460 -8.63 20.21 -16.65
N ARG A 461 -9.71 20.94 -16.35
CA ARG A 461 -9.67 22.23 -15.63
C ARG A 461 -8.97 22.13 -14.26
N PHE A 462 -9.02 20.95 -13.63
CA PHE A 462 -8.45 20.71 -12.30
C PHE A 462 -6.94 20.46 -12.33
N SER A 463 -6.35 20.03 -13.45
CA SER A 463 -4.90 19.80 -13.54
C SER A 463 -4.11 21.06 -13.89
N HIS A 464 -4.72 22.03 -14.59
CA HIS A 464 -4.00 23.09 -15.31
C HIS A 464 -3.18 24.05 -14.41
N ASN A 465 -3.53 24.20 -13.13
CA ASN A 465 -2.78 25.02 -12.16
C ASN A 465 -1.73 24.22 -11.37
N LEU A 466 -1.98 22.93 -11.11
CA LEU A 466 -1.14 22.07 -10.24
C LEU A 466 0.11 21.54 -10.93
N THR A 467 0.01 21.17 -12.22
CA THR A 467 1.17 20.63 -12.96
C THR A 467 2.33 21.64 -13.00
N LYS A 468 2.01 22.95 -13.01
CA LYS A 468 2.99 24.03 -12.98
C LYS A 468 3.66 24.18 -11.61
N VAL A 469 2.92 24.02 -10.51
CA VAL A 469 3.44 24.16 -9.13
C VAL A 469 4.35 22.99 -8.75
N LEU A 470 3.98 21.77 -9.13
CA LEU A 470 4.77 20.58 -8.80
C LEU A 470 6.06 20.46 -9.63
N SER A 471 6.08 21.04 -10.83
CA SER A 471 7.29 21.10 -11.67
C SER A 471 8.34 22.08 -11.12
N ILE A 472 7.96 23.09 -10.35
CA ILE A 472 8.89 24.07 -9.77
C ILE A 472 9.65 23.49 -8.57
N ASN A 473 9.04 22.57 -7.83
CA ASN A 473 9.65 21.97 -6.63
C ASN A 473 10.55 20.74 -6.91
N THR A 474 10.78 20.39 -8.17
CA THR A 474 11.64 19.25 -8.57
C THR A 474 13.08 19.64 -8.91
N VAL A 475 13.45 20.92 -8.78
CA VAL A 475 14.85 21.37 -8.95
C VAL A 475 15.47 21.62 -7.57
N PRO A 476 16.48 20.85 -7.14
CA PRO A 476 17.24 21.18 -5.95
C PRO A 476 18.19 22.34 -6.27
N GLY A 477 17.87 23.53 -5.75
CA GLY A 477 18.81 24.64 -5.65
C GLY A 477 18.56 25.80 -6.60
N SER A 478 17.63 26.67 -6.25
CA SER A 478 17.75 28.11 -6.53
C SER A 478 16.90 28.89 -5.55
N ILE A 479 17.58 29.57 -4.61
CA ILE A 479 16.99 30.62 -3.78
C ILE A 479 16.65 31.78 -4.73
N GLU A 480 15.37 31.96 -5.07
CA GLU A 480 14.91 33.20 -5.67
C GLU A 480 14.58 34.20 -4.57
N SER A 481 15.56 35.07 -4.32
CA SER A 481 15.40 36.29 -3.55
C SER A 481 14.44 37.25 -4.26
N ASN A 482 13.34 37.59 -3.59
CA ASN A 482 12.47 38.72 -3.94
C ASN A 482 13.27 40.02 -4.02
N ALA A 483 13.47 40.55 -5.22
CA ALA A 483 13.68 41.98 -5.45
C ALA A 483 13.56 42.28 -6.95
N ASN A 484 12.57 43.08 -7.36
CA ASN A 484 12.71 44.05 -8.44
C ASN A 484 11.53 45.03 -8.48
N LEU A 485 11.70 46.12 -7.73
CA LEU A 485 11.29 47.46 -8.13
C LEU A 485 12.56 48.29 -8.15
N VAL A 486 13.12 48.59 -9.32
CA VAL A 486 14.09 49.69 -9.48
C VAL A 486 13.86 50.37 -10.83
N PRO A 487 13.69 51.70 -10.88
CA PRO A 487 13.80 52.47 -12.10
C PRO A 487 15.24 52.97 -12.35
N ASN A 488 15.62 52.95 -13.62
CA ASN A 488 16.65 53.72 -14.34
C ASN A 488 17.77 54.44 -13.57
N SER A 489 19.04 54.13 -13.89
CA SER A 489 19.90 54.92 -14.81
C SER A 489 21.41 54.71 -14.56
N SER A 490 22.18 54.85 -15.64
CA SER A 490 23.64 55.10 -15.76
C SER A 490 24.63 53.93 -15.54
N GLU A 491 25.24 53.51 -16.67
CA GLU A 491 26.61 53.01 -16.84
C GLU A 491 27.67 53.90 -16.12
N PRO A 492 28.94 53.44 -15.83
CA PRO A 492 29.80 52.72 -16.79
C PRO A 492 30.90 51.74 -16.27
N ARG A 493 31.47 51.01 -17.25
CA ARG A 493 32.93 50.78 -17.51
C ARG A 493 33.74 49.56 -17.01
N TRP A 494 33.87 48.56 -17.92
CA TRP A 494 35.08 47.96 -18.57
C TRP A 494 36.17 47.11 -17.82
N LYS A 495 36.63 46.06 -18.55
CA LYS A 495 37.93 45.28 -18.55
C LYS A 495 38.09 44.10 -17.57
N GLY A 496 38.64 42.92 -17.94
CA GLY A 496 39.28 42.38 -19.16
C GLY A 496 39.68 40.89 -18.99
N SER A 497 39.80 40.12 -20.10
CA SER A 497 41.04 39.44 -20.60
C SER A 497 41.47 38.16 -19.84
N ILE A 498 41.42 36.91 -20.35
CA ILE A 498 42.14 36.21 -21.46
C ILE A 498 43.07 35.09 -20.89
N VAL A 499 42.87 33.84 -21.37
CA VAL A 499 43.84 32.76 -21.73
C VAL A 499 44.65 32.10 -20.58
N GLY A 500 44.91 30.78 -20.56
CA GLY A 500 44.93 29.80 -21.65
C GLY A 500 45.10 28.34 -21.25
N GLU A 501 45.31 27.56 -22.31
CA GLU A 501 45.24 26.13 -22.56
C GLU A 501 46.37 25.27 -21.96
N LEU A 502 46.15 23.94 -21.97
CA LEU A 502 46.98 22.86 -22.59
C LEU A 502 46.57 21.53 -21.93
N GLU A 503 45.80 20.66 -22.59
CA GLU A 503 46.17 19.62 -23.57
C GLU A 503 46.95 18.41 -23.01
N SER A 504 46.40 17.22 -23.25
CA SER A 504 47.01 16.00 -23.84
C SER A 504 46.05 14.83 -23.53
N ASP A 505 45.37 14.30 -24.55
CA ASP A 505 45.76 13.12 -25.35
C ASP A 505 45.49 11.82 -24.54
N ASP A 506 44.90 10.74 -25.04
CA ASP A 506 44.91 10.22 -26.41
C ASP A 506 43.85 9.12 -26.60
N ASP A 507 43.64 8.79 -27.87
CA ASP A 507 43.21 7.49 -28.42
C ASP A 507 41.73 7.07 -28.52
N ALA A 508 41.21 7.38 -29.71
CA ALA A 508 40.96 6.44 -30.82
C ALA A 508 39.77 5.46 -30.75
N VAL A 509 38.66 5.77 -31.42
CA VAL A 509 38.26 5.55 -32.85
C VAL A 509 37.53 4.21 -33.09
N LEU A 510 36.38 4.36 -33.80
CA LEU A 510 35.69 3.46 -34.76
C LEU A 510 34.57 2.61 -34.16
N ARG A 511 33.38 2.48 -34.75
CA ARG A 511 32.70 3.05 -35.94
C ARG A 511 31.22 2.61 -35.77
N VAL A 512 30.24 3.51 -35.88
CA VAL A 512 29.48 3.80 -37.12
C VAL A 512 28.58 2.64 -37.55
N ASP A 513 27.25 2.76 -37.42
CA ASP A 513 26.33 3.30 -38.44
C ASP A 513 24.87 3.24 -37.89
N LYS A 514 24.17 4.38 -37.81
CA LYS A 514 23.08 4.83 -38.71
C LYS A 514 21.75 4.08 -38.58
N GLU A 515 20.59 4.68 -38.78
CA GLU A 515 20.06 6.06 -38.75
C GLU A 515 18.59 5.93 -39.19
N ARG A 516 17.78 6.95 -38.84
CA ARG A 516 16.52 7.40 -39.49
C ARG A 516 15.23 6.61 -39.19
N HIS A 517 14.24 7.23 -38.55
CA HIS A 517 13.40 8.41 -38.89
C HIS A 517 12.17 8.07 -39.76
N GLY A 518 11.02 8.65 -39.36
CA GLY A 518 9.78 8.76 -40.13
C GLY A 518 8.62 8.08 -39.40
N GLN A 519 7.91 8.70 -38.44
CA GLN A 519 7.06 9.89 -38.51
C GLN A 519 5.71 9.64 -39.22
N THR A 520 4.65 9.74 -38.39
CA THR A 520 3.32 10.33 -38.64
C THR A 520 2.32 9.67 -39.60
N ASP A 521 1.13 9.48 -39.03
CA ASP A 521 -0.12 10.19 -39.35
C ASP A 521 -1.32 9.33 -39.80
N LYS A 522 -2.36 9.45 -38.95
CA LYS A 522 -3.73 9.83 -39.28
C LYS A 522 -4.73 8.79 -39.82
N ASN A 523 -5.71 8.58 -38.94
CA ASN A 523 -7.12 8.90 -39.12
C ASN A 523 -8.03 7.93 -39.89
N LEU A 524 -8.96 7.37 -39.11
CA LEU A 524 -10.39 7.74 -39.09
C LEU A 524 -11.19 7.39 -40.37
N ILE A 525 -12.25 6.59 -40.20
CA ILE A 525 -13.66 6.98 -40.45
C ILE A 525 -14.57 5.75 -40.66
N ASN A 526 -15.61 5.73 -39.82
CA ASN A 526 -17.01 5.29 -40.01
C ASN A 526 -17.36 3.91 -40.56
N GLY A 527 -18.37 3.32 -39.89
CA GLY A 527 -19.70 3.37 -40.53
C GLY A 527 -20.62 2.18 -40.31
N MET A 528 -21.54 2.37 -39.36
CA MET A 528 -23.00 2.19 -39.52
C MET A 528 -23.65 0.82 -39.78
N ALA A 529 -24.88 0.76 -39.23
CA ALA A 529 -26.09 0.06 -39.69
C ALA A 529 -26.29 -1.36 -39.11
N SER A 530 -27.23 -1.53 -38.15
CA SER A 530 -28.65 -1.89 -38.36
C SER A 530 -28.81 -3.35 -38.81
N SER A 531 -29.70 -4.22 -38.32
CA SER A 531 -31.03 -4.08 -37.72
C SER A 531 -31.54 -5.51 -37.36
N THR A 532 -32.72 -5.56 -36.74
CA THR A 532 -33.80 -6.55 -36.95
C THR A 532 -33.80 -7.93 -36.24
N THR A 533 -34.73 -8.03 -35.28
CA THR A 533 -35.84 -9.03 -35.14
C THR A 533 -35.57 -10.50 -34.81
N ARG A 534 -36.16 -10.96 -33.68
CA ARG A 534 -37.23 -12.00 -33.58
C ARG A 534 -37.54 -12.26 -32.09
N SER A 535 -38.76 -11.99 -31.61
CA SER A 535 -39.93 -12.91 -31.54
C SER A 535 -39.78 -14.08 -30.57
N GLY A 536 -40.63 -14.10 -29.54
CA GLY A 536 -41.50 -15.26 -29.27
C GLY A 536 -41.54 -15.77 -27.83
N ASN A 537 -42.79 -15.99 -27.36
CA ASN A 537 -43.27 -16.70 -26.15
C ASN A 537 -43.31 -15.83 -24.88
N ILE A 538 -44.43 -15.31 -24.37
CA ILE A 538 -45.83 -15.77 -24.15
C ILE A 538 -45.94 -17.03 -23.27
N ILE A 539 -46.16 -16.81 -21.96
CA ILE A 539 -47.11 -17.47 -21.02
C ILE A 539 -47.37 -16.40 -19.93
N ILE A 540 -48.47 -15.64 -19.83
CA ILE A 540 -49.91 -15.86 -19.57
C ILE A 540 -50.27 -16.46 -18.19
N ARG A 541 -50.63 -15.52 -17.29
CA ARG A 541 -51.82 -15.43 -16.37
C ARG A 541 -51.74 -15.80 -14.89
N GLY A 542 -52.39 -14.92 -14.12
CA GLY A 542 -52.88 -15.05 -12.74
C GLY A 542 -52.51 -13.81 -11.90
N SER A 543 -52.99 -12.59 -12.18
CA SER A 543 -54.30 -12.04 -11.80
C SER A 543 -54.68 -12.26 -10.32
N GLU A 544 -54.47 -11.24 -9.48
CA GLU A 544 -55.50 -10.72 -8.57
C GLU A 544 -55.11 -9.32 -8.10
N ALA A 545 -56.07 -8.40 -8.26
CA ALA A 545 -56.01 -7.01 -7.86
C ALA A 545 -56.85 -6.85 -6.60
N PHE A 546 -56.38 -6.09 -5.61
CA PHE A 546 -57.28 -5.35 -4.74
C PHE A 546 -56.70 -3.97 -4.38
N MET A 547 -57.62 -3.02 -4.48
CA MET A 547 -57.51 -1.58 -4.39
C MET A 547 -57.71 -1.10 -2.95
N LEU A 548 -57.20 0.12 -2.68
CA LEU A 548 -57.60 1.08 -1.62
C LEU A 548 -57.18 0.65 -0.19
N GLN A 549 -56.74 1.51 0.72
CA GLN A 549 -57.15 2.89 1.03
C GLN A 549 -56.14 3.47 2.04
N ALA A 550 -55.79 4.75 1.92
CA ALA A 550 -55.23 5.52 3.04
C ALA A 550 -56.35 5.82 4.07
N PRO A 551 -56.01 6.13 5.34
CA PRO A 551 -56.20 7.52 5.75
C PRO A 551 -55.18 8.09 6.77
N GLU A 552 -55.10 9.42 6.68
CA GLU A 552 -54.62 10.48 7.59
C GLU A 552 -53.14 10.59 7.99
#